data_AF-A0A2A5QQC3-F1
#
_entry.id   AF-A0A2A5QQC3-F1
#
_cell.length_a   1.000
_cell.length_b   1.000
_cell.length_c   1.000
_cell.angle_alpha   90.00
_cell.angle_beta   90.00
_cell.angle_gamma   90.00
#
_symmetry.space_group_name_H-M   'P 1'
#
loop_
_entity.id
_entity.type
_entity.pdbx_description
1 polymer ?
#
loop_
_entity_poly.entity_id
_entity_poly.type
_entity_poly.pdbx_seq_one_letter_code
_entity_poly.pdbx_strand_id
1 'polypeptide(L)'
;MDNFIMYCMIKLLGRMKNSRQNRRISDNDRREFLKALGITGALASGGVTLSEVREHVATSHPSETNFASIGQSVATEVGALDPKLLADGQASFAAAASALPAASEQGLPGDVASPRDDFQQVATAGERIYNHLVATDFFESTTAHLPSFTPSFLTSTVEAFTASEPLAEPLAELGLTGALGTDLVATVVANAEELSQYHWVATDRIDRQRIEFGEYIPPMTKSAAGGALLWLGDLDSHLWEHSVLLTDAILDDAVWHARSMAAGFYLMTEAATAIATDATDGSNGQSSADIGVLLSTGFAIQAIAQGLLPRDVYWITEEMRAPRQSPVQPANQNGASDTSSETETPSTGQ
;
A
#
# COMPACT_ATOMS: atom_id res chain seq x y z
N MET A 1 11.86 -1.57 -42.13
CA MET A 1 11.17 -0.52 -41.33
C MET A 1 9.84 -1.01 -40.77
N ASP A 2 9.18 -2.00 -41.38
CA ASP A 2 7.83 -2.44 -40.95
C ASP A 2 7.76 -3.20 -39.62
N ASN A 3 8.81 -3.92 -39.23
CA ASN A 3 8.82 -4.66 -37.94
C ASN A 3 8.91 -3.73 -36.71
N PHE A 4 9.49 -2.53 -36.84
CA PHE A 4 9.64 -1.60 -35.72
C PHE A 4 8.32 -0.89 -35.41
N ILE A 5 7.57 -0.52 -36.45
CA ILE A 5 6.25 0.12 -36.32
C ILE A 5 5.23 -0.87 -35.72
N MET A 6 5.30 -2.15 -36.11
CA MET A 6 4.43 -3.19 -35.57
C MET A 6 4.74 -3.50 -34.09
N TYR A 7 6.02 -3.53 -33.69
CA TYR A 7 6.41 -3.72 -32.28
C TYR A 7 6.01 -2.52 -31.40
N CYS A 8 6.14 -1.29 -31.91
CA CYS A 8 5.65 -0.09 -31.23
C CYS A 8 4.13 -0.07 -31.09
N MET A 9 3.37 -0.48 -32.12
CA MET A 9 1.91 -0.56 -32.06
C MET A 9 1.43 -1.64 -31.09
N ILE A 10 2.10 -2.79 -30.98
CA ILE A 10 1.75 -3.84 -30.01
C ILE A 10 2.04 -3.38 -28.58
N LYS A 11 3.16 -2.69 -28.33
CA LYS A 11 3.45 -2.06 -27.02
C LYS A 11 2.44 -0.95 -26.67
N LEU A 12 2.02 -0.14 -27.65
CA LEU A 12 1.02 0.91 -27.45
C LEU A 12 -0.39 0.34 -27.24
N LEU A 13 -0.78 -0.70 -27.97
CA LEU A 13 -2.06 -1.38 -27.80
C LEU A 13 -2.10 -2.18 -26.49
N GLY A 14 -0.97 -2.74 -26.04
CA GLY A 14 -0.80 -3.28 -24.69
C GLY A 14 -0.98 -2.20 -23.61
N ARG A 15 -0.31 -1.04 -23.75
CA ARG A 15 -0.48 0.11 -22.85
C ARG A 15 -1.91 0.68 -22.84
N MET A 16 -2.61 0.68 -23.97
CA MET A 16 -3.99 1.16 -24.08
C MET A 16 -5.05 0.16 -23.59
N LYS A 17 -4.74 -1.15 -23.58
CA LYS A 17 -5.58 -2.14 -22.88
C LYS A 17 -5.32 -2.10 -21.37
N ASN A 18 -4.06 -1.87 -20.96
CA ASN A 18 -3.68 -1.66 -19.56
C ASN A 18 -4.20 -0.35 -18.98
N SER A 19 -4.49 0.68 -19.79
CA SER A 19 -5.01 1.94 -19.26
C SER A 19 -6.42 1.84 -18.65
N ARG A 20 -7.15 0.74 -18.90
CA ARG A 20 -8.38 0.39 -18.14
C ARG A 20 -8.10 -0.52 -16.93
N GLN A 21 -6.94 -1.17 -16.86
CA GLN A 21 -6.46 -1.95 -15.72
C GLN A 21 -5.65 -1.11 -14.69
N ASN A 22 -5.25 0.12 -15.03
CA ASN A 22 -4.51 1.02 -14.12
C ASN A 22 -5.38 1.75 -13.07
N ARG A 23 -6.66 1.42 -12.93
CA ARG A 23 -7.47 1.93 -11.80
C ARG A 23 -7.39 0.91 -10.66
N ARG A 24 -6.76 1.31 -9.56
CA ARG A 24 -6.51 0.50 -8.36
C ARG A 24 -7.78 0.21 -7.58
N ILE A 25 -8.77 1.09 -7.67
CA ILE A 25 -10.13 0.87 -7.16
C ILE A 25 -11.10 0.76 -8.33
N SER A 26 -12.13 -0.07 -8.17
CA SER A 26 -13.16 -0.16 -9.20
C SER A 26 -13.98 1.14 -9.25
N ASP A 27 -14.58 1.42 -10.41
CA ASP A 27 -15.52 2.54 -10.52
C ASP A 27 -16.72 2.38 -9.58
N ASN A 28 -17.03 1.14 -9.16
CA ASN A 28 -18.06 0.90 -8.17
C ASN A 28 -17.62 1.35 -6.78
N ASP A 29 -16.42 0.98 -6.36
CA ASP A 29 -15.86 1.35 -5.06
C ASP A 29 -15.73 2.86 -4.94
N ARG A 30 -15.28 3.54 -6.02
CA ARG A 30 -15.23 5.01 -6.05
C ARG A 30 -16.62 5.63 -5.93
N ARG A 31 -17.65 5.06 -6.57
CA ARG A 31 -19.03 5.55 -6.42
C ARG A 31 -19.56 5.34 -5.01
N GLU A 32 -19.27 4.21 -4.40
CA GLU A 32 -19.67 3.91 -3.02
C GLU A 32 -19.00 4.85 -2.03
N PHE A 33 -17.71 5.12 -2.22
CA PHE A 33 -16.97 6.16 -1.49
C PHE A 33 -17.63 7.53 -1.62
N LEU A 34 -17.84 8.02 -2.85
CA LEU A 34 -18.46 9.33 -3.07
C LEU A 34 -19.87 9.41 -2.48
N LYS A 35 -20.64 8.32 -2.57
CA LYS A 35 -21.96 8.22 -1.95
C LYS A 35 -21.89 8.27 -0.42
N ALA A 36 -20.89 7.62 0.19
CA ALA A 36 -20.66 7.67 1.64
C ALA A 36 -20.41 9.11 2.09
N LEU A 37 -19.69 9.90 1.29
CA LEU A 37 -19.45 11.33 1.52
C LEU A 37 -20.65 12.25 1.18
N GLY A 38 -21.80 11.68 0.80
CA GLY A 38 -22.99 12.44 0.39
C GLY A 38 -22.91 13.04 -1.02
N ILE A 39 -21.89 12.73 -1.81
CA ILE A 39 -21.70 13.24 -3.16
C ILE A 39 -22.49 12.36 -4.14
N THR A 40 -23.60 12.90 -4.66
CA THR A 40 -24.46 12.20 -5.65
C THR A 40 -24.44 12.93 -7.00
N GLY A 41 -24.41 12.20 -8.12
CA GLY A 41 -24.56 12.77 -9.47
C GLY A 41 -23.34 12.62 -10.41
N ALA A 42 -23.24 13.51 -11.41
CA ALA A 42 -22.36 13.39 -12.58
C ALA A 42 -20.85 13.37 -12.29
N LEU A 43 -20.41 13.79 -11.10
CA LEU A 43 -19.02 13.70 -10.64
C LEU A 43 -18.57 12.25 -10.42
N ALA A 44 -19.50 11.32 -10.15
CA ALA A 44 -19.17 9.95 -9.79
C ALA A 44 -18.68 9.07 -10.96
N SER A 45 -18.57 9.62 -12.18
CA SER A 45 -18.15 8.91 -13.39
C SER A 45 -16.77 9.34 -13.93
N GLY A 46 -16.10 10.31 -13.30
CA GLY A 46 -14.79 10.82 -13.68
C GLY A 46 -13.73 10.64 -12.58
N GLY A 47 -12.45 10.79 -12.90
CA GLY A 47 -11.34 10.73 -11.94
C GLY A 47 -11.32 11.94 -11.00
N VAL A 48 -12.22 11.93 -10.01
CA VAL A 48 -12.38 12.99 -9.01
C VAL A 48 -11.11 13.14 -8.18
N THR A 49 -10.66 14.36 -7.98
CA THR A 49 -9.52 14.72 -7.13
C THR A 49 -9.94 15.01 -5.69
N LEU A 50 -9.00 14.91 -4.73
CA LEU A 50 -9.28 15.26 -3.33
C LEU A 50 -9.80 16.70 -3.17
N SER A 51 -9.30 17.65 -3.95
CA SER A 51 -9.77 19.04 -3.94
C SER A 51 -11.24 19.16 -4.37
N GLU A 52 -11.66 18.43 -5.40
CA GLU A 52 -13.06 18.40 -5.84
C GLU A 52 -13.99 17.72 -4.80
N VAL A 53 -13.50 16.66 -4.14
CA VAL A 53 -14.20 16.03 -3.01
C VAL A 53 -14.38 17.03 -1.87
N ARG A 54 -13.31 17.74 -1.50
CA ARG A 54 -13.30 18.74 -0.42
C ARG A 54 -14.36 19.81 -0.60
N GLU A 55 -14.46 20.38 -1.81
CA GLU A 55 -15.45 21.42 -2.13
C GLU A 55 -16.89 20.97 -1.84
N HIS A 56 -17.18 19.67 -1.97
CA HIS A 56 -18.49 19.11 -1.67
C HIS A 56 -18.65 18.75 -0.19
N VAL A 57 -17.65 18.10 0.42
CA VAL A 57 -17.71 17.64 1.83
C VAL A 57 -17.73 18.82 2.81
N ALA A 58 -17.07 19.94 2.50
CA ALA A 58 -17.08 21.14 3.34
C ALA A 58 -18.49 21.74 3.55
N THR A 59 -19.48 21.30 2.77
CA THR A 59 -20.89 21.72 2.91
C THR A 59 -21.75 20.73 3.74
N SER A 60 -21.19 19.58 4.11
CA SER A 60 -21.85 18.51 4.86
C SER A 60 -21.69 18.71 6.39
N HIS A 61 -22.52 18.03 7.17
CA HIS A 61 -22.55 18.15 8.63
C HIS A 61 -21.19 17.79 9.28
N PRO A 62 -20.77 18.49 10.35
CA PRO A 62 -19.54 18.15 11.06
C PRO A 62 -19.61 16.72 11.62
N SER A 63 -18.51 15.99 11.52
CA SER A 63 -18.40 14.63 12.05
C SER A 63 -18.78 14.59 13.54
N GLU A 64 -19.55 13.58 13.94
CA GLU A 64 -19.87 13.32 15.35
C GLU A 64 -18.66 12.77 16.14
N THR A 65 -17.57 12.42 15.44
CA THR A 65 -16.36 11.86 16.05
C THR A 65 -15.52 12.97 16.69
N ASN A 66 -15.20 12.81 17.98
CA ASN A 66 -14.38 13.77 18.72
C ASN A 66 -12.87 13.51 18.50
N PHE A 67 -12.38 13.82 17.29
CA PHE A 67 -10.96 13.69 16.95
C PHE A 67 -10.04 14.52 17.85
N ALA A 68 -10.52 15.67 18.35
CA ALA A 68 -9.76 16.51 19.27
C ALA A 68 -9.41 15.76 20.56
N SER A 69 -10.36 14.99 21.11
CA SER A 69 -10.10 14.16 22.28
C SER A 69 -9.07 13.08 21.99
N ILE A 70 -9.10 12.45 20.81
CA ILE A 70 -8.12 11.42 20.42
C ILE A 70 -6.72 12.02 20.40
N GLY A 71 -6.52 13.11 19.63
CA GLY A 71 -5.20 13.70 19.50
C GLY A 71 -4.69 14.29 20.81
N GLN A 72 -5.56 14.88 21.64
CA GLN A 72 -5.16 15.40 22.95
C GLN A 72 -4.73 14.30 23.91
N SER A 73 -5.47 13.19 23.98
CA SER A 73 -5.12 12.06 24.84
C SER A 73 -3.78 11.48 24.43
N VAL A 74 -3.55 11.30 23.12
CA VAL A 74 -2.27 10.83 22.61
C VAL A 74 -1.14 11.80 22.99
N ALA A 75 -1.27 13.08 22.61
CA ALA A 75 -0.24 14.09 22.87
C ALA A 75 0.16 14.22 24.35
N THR A 76 -0.76 13.93 25.27
CA THR A 76 -0.52 14.05 26.72
C THR A 76 0.26 12.87 27.31
N GLU A 77 0.19 11.69 26.68
CA GLU A 77 0.77 10.44 27.22
C GLU A 77 2.04 10.00 26.49
N VAL A 78 2.37 10.60 25.34
CA VAL A 78 3.63 10.32 24.64
C VAL A 78 4.81 10.94 25.38
N GLY A 79 5.91 10.21 25.42
CA GLY A 79 7.20 10.68 25.96
C GLY A 79 7.87 11.75 25.08
N ALA A 80 9.13 12.06 25.39
CA ALA A 80 9.87 13.12 24.69
C ALA A 80 10.15 12.76 23.22
N LEU A 81 9.41 13.35 22.29
CA LEU A 81 9.66 13.26 20.85
C LEU A 81 10.79 14.22 20.45
N ASP A 82 11.70 13.78 19.57
CA ASP A 82 12.76 14.61 19.00
C ASP A 82 12.28 15.19 17.65
N PRO A 83 11.87 16.47 17.60
CA PRO A 83 11.32 17.08 16.39
C PRO A 83 12.33 17.12 15.24
N LYS A 84 13.63 17.21 15.54
CA LYS A 84 14.67 17.22 14.51
C LYS A 84 14.87 15.84 13.91
N LEU A 85 14.90 14.79 14.75
CA LEU A 85 14.98 13.41 14.26
C LEU A 85 13.78 13.07 13.37
N LEU A 86 12.58 13.47 13.79
CA LEU A 86 11.36 13.26 13.03
C LEU A 86 11.42 13.99 11.68
N ALA A 87 11.75 15.28 11.66
CA ALA A 87 11.86 16.05 10.42
C ALA A 87 12.93 15.50 9.45
N ASP A 88 14.14 15.20 9.95
CA ASP A 88 15.23 14.62 9.14
C ASP A 88 14.82 13.24 8.58
N GLY A 89 14.14 12.44 9.41
CA GLY A 89 13.62 11.12 9.03
C GLY A 89 12.54 11.22 7.97
N GLN A 90 11.56 12.11 8.15
CA GLN A 90 10.45 12.33 7.22
C GLN A 90 10.94 12.76 5.84
N ALA A 91 11.90 13.70 5.78
CA ALA A 91 12.48 14.13 4.51
C ALA A 91 13.15 12.96 3.75
N SER A 92 13.90 12.12 4.46
CA SER A 92 14.56 10.94 3.89
C SER A 92 13.53 9.90 3.42
N PHE A 93 12.50 9.68 4.22
CA PHE A 93 11.41 8.74 3.92
C PHE A 93 10.58 9.17 2.72
N ALA A 94 10.19 10.44 2.67
CA ALA A 94 9.43 11.01 1.55
C ALA A 94 10.20 10.93 0.24
N ALA A 95 11.51 11.24 0.26
CA ALA A 95 12.37 11.09 -0.90
C ALA A 95 12.39 9.66 -1.43
N ALA A 96 12.59 8.66 -0.55
CA ALA A 96 12.59 7.25 -0.94
C ALA A 96 11.20 6.81 -1.46
N ALA A 97 10.12 7.15 -0.77
CA ALA A 97 8.76 6.78 -1.15
C ALA A 97 8.33 7.41 -2.49
N SER A 98 8.76 8.64 -2.77
CA SER A 98 8.48 9.33 -4.04
C SER A 98 9.17 8.67 -5.25
N ALA A 99 10.21 7.87 -5.03
CA ALA A 99 10.94 7.15 -6.07
C ALA A 99 10.28 5.80 -6.45
N LEU A 100 9.41 5.25 -5.60
CA LEU A 100 8.74 3.94 -5.82
C LEU A 100 8.07 3.77 -7.20
N PRO A 101 7.43 4.79 -7.82
CA PRO A 101 6.86 4.63 -9.16
C PRO A 101 7.87 4.18 -10.22
N ALA A 102 9.16 4.47 -10.05
CA ALA A 102 10.21 4.04 -10.96
C ALA A 102 10.37 2.52 -11.02
N ALA A 103 9.99 1.77 -9.97
CA ALA A 103 10.07 0.31 -9.95
C ALA A 103 9.17 -0.31 -11.05
N SER A 104 7.95 0.20 -11.21
CA SER A 104 7.05 -0.19 -12.31
C SER A 104 7.63 0.14 -13.69
N GLU A 105 8.28 1.29 -13.83
CA GLU A 105 8.87 1.71 -15.12
C GLU A 105 10.04 0.82 -15.56
N GLN A 106 10.80 0.31 -14.58
CA GLN A 106 11.89 -0.62 -14.80
C GLN A 106 11.40 -2.05 -15.11
N GLY A 107 10.16 -2.39 -14.74
CA GLY A 107 9.57 -3.71 -14.95
C GLY A 107 10.02 -4.74 -13.91
N LEU A 108 9.67 -6.02 -14.11
CA LEU A 108 10.04 -7.11 -13.20
C LEU A 108 11.56 -7.33 -13.15
N PRO A 109 12.11 -7.84 -12.02
CA PRO A 109 13.56 -7.99 -11.84
C PRO A 109 14.27 -8.85 -12.90
N GLY A 110 13.58 -9.77 -13.60
CA GLY A 110 14.18 -10.61 -14.65
C GLY A 110 15.39 -11.44 -14.18
N ASP A 111 16.32 -11.75 -15.09
CA ASP A 111 17.52 -12.57 -14.82
C ASP A 111 18.66 -11.78 -14.12
N VAL A 112 18.33 -10.86 -13.21
CA VAL A 112 19.33 -10.15 -12.41
C VAL A 112 19.86 -11.03 -11.28
N ALA A 113 21.14 -10.89 -10.95
CA ALA A 113 21.82 -11.77 -10.00
C ALA A 113 21.42 -11.56 -8.52
N SER A 114 20.77 -10.44 -8.20
CA SER A 114 20.35 -10.10 -6.84
C SER A 114 19.05 -9.27 -6.87
N PRO A 115 18.28 -9.25 -5.77
CA PRO A 115 17.18 -8.30 -5.61
C PRO A 115 17.63 -6.86 -5.87
N ARG A 116 16.70 -6.04 -6.37
CA ARG A 116 16.81 -4.59 -6.29
C ARG A 116 16.54 -4.14 -4.85
N ASP A 117 16.66 -2.85 -4.58
CA ASP A 117 16.44 -2.26 -3.26
C ASP A 117 15.39 -1.13 -3.32
N ASP A 118 14.50 -1.18 -4.32
CA ASP A 118 13.53 -0.11 -4.60
C ASP A 118 12.59 0.11 -3.39
N PHE A 119 12.13 -0.96 -2.76
CA PHE A 119 11.22 -0.92 -1.61
C PHE A 119 11.97 -0.90 -0.27
N GLN A 120 13.10 -1.62 -0.20
CA GLN A 120 13.95 -1.69 0.98
C GLN A 120 14.51 -0.32 1.38
N GLN A 121 14.79 0.57 0.43
CA GLN A 121 15.22 1.94 0.72
C GLN A 121 14.17 2.71 1.53
N VAL A 122 12.87 2.51 1.25
CA VAL A 122 11.77 3.14 1.99
C VAL A 122 11.70 2.57 3.42
N ALA A 123 11.79 1.25 3.57
CA ALA A 123 11.81 0.60 4.87
C ALA A 123 12.98 1.11 5.75
N THR A 124 14.18 1.18 5.16
CA THR A 124 15.40 1.65 5.82
C THR A 124 15.27 3.12 6.27
N ALA A 125 14.69 3.98 5.43
CA ALA A 125 14.46 5.38 5.80
C ALA A 125 13.45 5.52 6.96
N GLY A 126 12.45 4.62 7.03
CA GLY A 126 11.42 4.63 8.07
C GLY A 126 11.89 4.06 9.41
N GLU A 127 12.90 3.20 9.41
CA GLU A 127 13.39 2.49 10.60
C GLU A 127 13.82 3.45 11.72
N ARG A 128 14.51 4.55 11.36
CA ARG A 128 14.95 5.55 12.34
C ARG A 128 13.77 6.23 13.05
N ILE A 129 12.72 6.56 12.30
CA ILE A 129 11.49 7.15 12.83
C ILE A 129 10.78 6.13 13.71
N TYR A 130 10.58 4.92 13.21
CA TYR A 130 9.91 3.85 13.94
C TYR A 130 10.57 3.55 15.28
N ASN A 131 11.89 3.38 15.30
CA ASN A 131 12.65 3.09 16.52
C ASN A 131 12.55 4.22 17.55
N HIS A 132 12.51 5.47 17.09
CA HIS A 132 12.28 6.63 17.95
C HIS A 132 10.87 6.58 18.56
N LEU A 133 9.83 6.36 17.76
CA LEU A 133 8.45 6.25 18.26
C LEU A 133 8.24 5.07 19.22
N VAL A 134 8.94 3.95 19.01
CA VAL A 134 8.95 2.82 19.95
C VAL A 134 9.52 3.23 21.31
N ALA A 135 10.51 4.12 21.34
CA ALA A 135 11.18 4.54 22.58
C ALA A 135 10.41 5.61 23.37
N THR A 136 9.34 6.20 22.81
CA THR A 136 8.59 7.31 23.43
C THR A 136 7.17 6.93 23.85
N ASP A 137 6.85 5.64 23.98
CA ASP A 137 5.51 5.14 24.28
C ASP A 137 4.42 5.60 23.28
N PHE A 138 4.82 6.09 22.11
CA PHE A 138 3.90 6.62 21.09
C PHE A 138 2.83 5.59 20.72
N PHE A 139 3.28 4.36 20.43
CA PHE A 139 2.38 3.28 20.03
C PHE A 139 1.48 2.76 21.15
N GLU A 140 1.96 2.77 22.40
CA GLU A 140 1.13 2.40 23.54
C GLU A 140 -0.02 3.41 23.69
N SER A 141 0.30 4.71 23.62
CA SER A 141 -0.69 5.78 23.70
C SER A 141 -1.67 5.75 22.52
N THR A 142 -1.19 5.62 21.28
CA THR A 142 -2.09 5.57 20.12
C THR A 142 -3.01 4.35 20.14
N THR A 143 -2.53 3.19 20.60
CA THR A 143 -3.38 2.00 20.75
C THR A 143 -4.40 2.15 21.88
N ALA A 144 -4.08 2.86 22.95
CA ALA A 144 -5.02 3.09 24.05
C ALA A 144 -6.18 4.04 23.67
N HIS A 145 -5.93 5.02 22.80
CA HIS A 145 -6.88 6.12 22.54
C HIS A 145 -7.55 6.10 21.16
N LEU A 146 -7.01 5.36 20.19
CA LEU A 146 -7.71 5.18 18.92
C LEU A 146 -8.93 4.28 19.14
N PRO A 147 -10.12 4.67 18.65
CA PRO A 147 -11.29 3.82 18.74
C PRO A 147 -11.16 2.65 17.76
N SER A 148 -12.01 1.63 17.94
CA SER A 148 -12.12 0.55 16.96
C SER A 148 -12.52 1.10 15.59
N PHE A 149 -11.90 0.58 14.53
CA PHE A 149 -12.15 1.00 13.15
C PHE A 149 -13.46 0.42 12.60
N THR A 150 -14.58 0.90 13.12
CA THR A 150 -15.91 0.59 12.57
C THR A 150 -16.12 1.30 11.23
N PRO A 151 -17.03 0.83 10.37
CA PRO A 151 -17.29 1.49 9.09
C PRO A 151 -17.72 2.96 9.23
N SER A 152 -18.50 3.29 10.28
CA SER A 152 -18.91 4.66 10.55
C SER A 152 -17.72 5.54 10.96
N PHE A 153 -16.83 5.03 11.82
CA PHE A 153 -15.64 5.76 12.25
C PHE A 153 -14.68 6.01 11.07
N LEU A 154 -14.46 5.01 10.23
CA LEU A 154 -13.61 5.14 9.04
C LEU A 154 -14.19 6.13 8.02
N THR A 155 -15.50 6.11 7.82
CA THR A 155 -16.19 7.09 6.96
C THR A 155 -15.99 8.51 7.51
N SER A 156 -16.26 8.73 8.80
CA SER A 156 -16.02 10.01 9.47
C SER A 156 -14.55 10.46 9.43
N THR A 157 -13.62 9.52 9.52
CA THR A 157 -12.18 9.79 9.43
C THR A 157 -11.80 10.29 8.05
N VAL A 158 -12.27 9.62 6.99
CA VAL A 158 -12.01 10.05 5.62
C VAL A 158 -12.74 11.35 5.27
N GLU A 159 -13.96 11.57 5.77
CA GLU A 159 -14.66 12.85 5.66
C GLU A 159 -13.84 14.00 6.26
N ALA A 160 -13.38 13.84 7.51
CA ALA A 160 -12.58 14.87 8.19
C ALA A 160 -11.25 15.12 7.47
N PHE A 161 -10.58 14.06 7.01
CA PHE A 161 -9.33 14.16 6.26
C PHE A 161 -9.52 14.88 4.92
N THR A 162 -10.53 14.51 4.15
CA THR A 162 -10.81 15.12 2.83
C THR A 162 -11.32 16.55 2.91
N ALA A 163 -12.02 16.91 3.99
CA ALA A 163 -12.50 18.27 4.23
C ALA A 163 -11.39 19.28 4.53
N SER A 164 -10.19 18.83 4.95
CA SER A 164 -9.09 19.69 5.35
C SER A 164 -7.97 19.69 4.31
N GLU A 165 -7.65 20.87 3.77
CA GLU A 165 -6.52 21.00 2.83
C GLU A 165 -5.17 20.68 3.45
N PRO A 166 -4.81 21.25 4.62
CA PRO A 166 -3.52 20.98 5.24
C PRO A 166 -3.29 19.51 5.58
N LEU A 167 -4.37 18.75 5.88
CA LEU A 167 -4.23 17.33 6.18
C LEU A 167 -3.87 16.48 4.96
N ALA A 168 -4.20 16.95 3.75
CA ALA A 168 -3.90 16.25 2.51
C ALA A 168 -2.52 16.62 1.91
N GLU A 169 -1.90 17.72 2.35
CA GLU A 169 -0.57 18.17 1.89
C GLU A 169 0.51 17.08 2.01
N PRO A 170 0.61 16.30 3.11
CA PRO A 170 1.59 15.23 3.23
C PRO A 170 1.51 14.17 2.12
N LEU A 171 0.32 13.92 1.56
CA LEU A 171 0.18 12.99 0.44
C LEU A 171 0.79 13.55 -0.85
N ALA A 172 0.77 14.86 -1.03
CA ALA A 172 1.38 15.51 -2.18
C ALA A 172 2.91 15.36 -2.17
N GLU A 173 3.53 15.38 -0.98
CA GLU A 173 4.98 15.16 -0.82
C GLU A 173 5.41 13.76 -1.28
N LEU A 174 4.50 12.78 -1.18
CA LEU A 174 4.71 11.40 -1.67
C LEU A 174 4.27 11.20 -3.13
N GLY A 175 3.93 12.28 -3.83
CA GLY A 175 3.42 12.24 -5.21
C GLY A 175 2.05 11.56 -5.35
N LEU A 176 1.25 11.48 -4.28
CA LEU A 176 -0.10 10.91 -4.26
C LEU A 176 -1.14 12.01 -4.48
N THR A 177 -0.97 12.78 -5.55
CA THR A 177 -1.85 13.92 -5.90
C THR A 177 -3.02 13.51 -6.79
N GLY A 178 -4.05 14.36 -6.86
CA GLY A 178 -5.17 14.20 -7.78
C GLY A 178 -5.97 12.92 -7.52
N ALA A 179 -6.20 12.13 -8.57
CA ALA A 179 -6.98 10.89 -8.47
C ALA A 179 -6.30 9.79 -7.62
N LEU A 180 -4.97 9.79 -7.50
CA LEU A 180 -4.26 8.80 -6.67
C LEU A 180 -4.54 8.98 -5.18
N GLY A 181 -4.56 10.23 -4.70
CA GLY A 181 -4.94 10.55 -3.33
C GLY A 181 -6.40 10.19 -3.04
N THR A 182 -7.30 10.46 -4.00
CA THR A 182 -8.71 10.05 -3.90
C THR A 182 -8.84 8.54 -3.85
N ASP A 183 -8.12 7.82 -4.71
CA ASP A 183 -8.19 6.37 -4.76
C ASP A 183 -7.69 5.75 -3.46
N LEU A 184 -6.63 6.32 -2.86
CA LEU A 184 -6.09 5.88 -1.58
C LEU A 184 -7.14 5.96 -0.46
N VAL A 185 -7.80 7.11 -0.30
CA VAL A 185 -8.81 7.28 0.75
C VAL A 185 -10.11 6.52 0.45
N ALA A 186 -10.45 6.35 -0.82
CA ALA A 186 -11.59 5.53 -1.24
C ALA A 186 -11.37 4.04 -0.96
N THR A 187 -10.13 3.53 -1.10
CA THR A 187 -9.76 2.17 -0.67
C THR A 187 -10.09 1.94 0.80
N VAL A 188 -9.97 2.98 1.65
CA VAL A 188 -10.32 2.88 3.07
C VAL A 188 -11.79 2.63 3.29
N VAL A 189 -12.65 3.42 2.64
CA VAL A 189 -14.11 3.28 2.78
C VAL A 189 -14.60 1.98 2.14
N ALA A 190 -14.06 1.61 0.97
CA ALA A 190 -14.45 0.39 0.26
C ALA A 190 -14.15 -0.90 1.04
N ASN A 191 -13.10 -0.90 1.87
CA ASN A 191 -12.69 -2.06 2.67
C ASN A 191 -13.02 -1.90 4.16
N ALA A 192 -13.89 -0.95 4.51
CA ALA A 192 -14.18 -0.60 5.90
C ALA A 192 -14.81 -1.76 6.69
N GLU A 193 -15.66 -2.56 6.06
CA GLU A 193 -16.25 -3.75 6.70
C GLU A 193 -15.20 -4.82 6.99
N GLU A 194 -14.29 -5.08 6.05
CA GLU A 194 -13.22 -6.06 6.20
C GLU A 194 -12.24 -5.63 7.30
N LEU A 195 -11.84 -4.36 7.29
CA LEU A 195 -10.96 -3.78 8.32
C LEU A 195 -11.59 -3.88 9.72
N SER A 196 -12.90 -3.59 9.81
CA SER A 196 -13.70 -3.70 11.03
C SER A 196 -13.93 -5.13 11.51
N GLN A 197 -13.65 -6.16 10.71
CA GLN A 197 -13.85 -7.56 11.10
C GLN A 197 -12.53 -8.28 11.40
N TYR A 198 -11.51 -8.04 10.58
CA TYR A 198 -10.33 -8.91 10.52
C TYR A 198 -9.01 -8.24 10.89
N HIS A 199 -8.92 -6.91 10.89
CA HIS A 199 -7.63 -6.23 11.00
C HIS A 199 -7.50 -5.34 12.24
N TRP A 200 -8.56 -4.66 12.65
CA TRP A 200 -8.50 -3.70 13.77
C TRP A 200 -9.29 -4.14 15.02
N VAL A 201 -9.74 -5.40 15.06
CA VAL A 201 -10.57 -5.92 16.17
C VAL A 201 -9.77 -6.73 17.19
N ALA A 202 -8.55 -7.14 16.84
CA ALA A 202 -7.97 -8.34 17.44
C ALA A 202 -7.18 -8.15 18.76
N THR A 203 -6.84 -6.94 19.20
CA THR A 203 -6.01 -6.78 20.43
C THR A 203 -6.67 -6.03 21.58
N ASP A 204 -7.73 -5.26 21.36
CA ASP A 204 -8.22 -4.34 22.41
C ASP A 204 -9.45 -4.91 23.12
N ARG A 205 -10.15 -5.86 22.48
CA ARG A 205 -11.26 -6.60 23.13
C ARG A 205 -10.77 -7.64 24.13
N ILE A 206 -9.48 -8.01 24.05
CA ILE A 206 -8.84 -8.93 24.97
C ILE A 206 -7.68 -8.19 25.62
N ASP A 207 -7.90 -7.72 26.84
CA ASP A 207 -6.85 -7.11 27.65
C ASP A 207 -5.61 -8.02 27.67
N ARG A 208 -4.47 -7.48 27.19
CA ARG A 208 -3.19 -8.18 27.10
C ARG A 208 -2.78 -8.76 28.46
N GLN A 209 -3.15 -8.13 29.57
CA GLN A 209 -2.88 -8.63 30.92
C GLN A 209 -3.61 -9.95 31.24
N ARG A 210 -4.64 -10.28 30.46
CA ARG A 210 -5.45 -11.50 30.62
C ARG A 210 -5.01 -12.63 29.69
N ILE A 211 -4.00 -12.40 28.83
CA ILE A 211 -3.47 -13.37 27.89
C ILE A 211 -2.14 -13.91 28.44
N GLU A 212 -1.99 -15.23 28.49
CA GLU A 212 -0.69 -15.86 28.80
C GLU A 212 0.32 -15.41 27.73
N PHE A 213 1.45 -14.82 28.15
CA PHE A 213 2.44 -14.17 27.25
C PHE A 213 1.94 -12.89 26.55
N GLY A 214 0.88 -12.24 27.05
CA GLY A 214 0.36 -11.00 26.47
C GLY A 214 1.34 -9.83 26.47
N GLU A 215 2.36 -9.85 27.34
CA GLU A 215 3.49 -8.92 27.35
C GLU A 215 4.36 -8.96 26.08
N TYR A 216 4.33 -10.08 25.33
CA TYR A 216 5.02 -10.22 24.04
C TYR A 216 4.14 -9.80 22.86
N ILE A 217 2.88 -9.45 23.09
CA ILE A 217 1.97 -8.95 22.05
C ILE A 217 2.17 -7.43 21.95
N PRO A 218 2.81 -6.94 20.87
CA PRO A 218 3.00 -5.51 20.68
C PRO A 218 1.66 -4.77 20.57
N PRO A 219 1.61 -3.46 20.89
CA PRO A 219 0.46 -2.63 20.56
C PRO A 219 0.05 -2.77 19.10
N MET A 220 -1.24 -2.66 18.82
CA MET A 220 -1.76 -2.80 17.46
C MET A 220 -1.11 -1.81 16.50
N THR A 221 -0.99 -0.56 16.93
CA THR A 221 -0.39 0.53 16.14
C THR A 221 1.10 0.31 15.91
N LYS A 222 1.82 -0.26 16.89
CA LYS A 222 3.22 -0.70 16.73
C LYS A 222 3.34 -1.81 15.69
N SER A 223 2.40 -2.76 15.70
CA SER A 223 2.33 -3.87 14.74
C SER A 223 2.01 -3.36 13.34
N ALA A 224 1.07 -2.42 13.21
CA ALA A 224 0.70 -1.82 11.93
C ALA A 224 1.88 -1.06 11.31
N ALA A 225 2.56 -0.21 12.08
CA ALA A 225 3.69 0.56 11.59
C ALA A 225 4.93 -0.31 11.33
N GLY A 226 5.26 -1.22 12.25
CA GLY A 226 6.39 -2.14 12.06
C GLY A 226 6.16 -3.12 10.92
N GLY A 227 4.93 -3.65 10.81
CA GLY A 227 4.52 -4.54 9.73
C GLY A 227 4.62 -3.87 8.36
N ALA A 228 4.20 -2.60 8.23
CA ALA A 228 4.35 -1.83 7.01
C ALA A 228 5.82 -1.75 6.56
N LEU A 229 6.75 -1.46 7.47
CA LEU A 229 8.19 -1.42 7.16
C LEU A 229 8.75 -2.81 6.84
N LEU A 230 8.30 -3.86 7.52
CA LEU A 230 8.71 -5.24 7.23
C LEU A 230 8.27 -5.69 5.84
N TRP A 231 7.02 -5.41 5.46
CA TRP A 231 6.54 -5.70 4.10
C TRP A 231 7.32 -4.94 3.04
N LEU A 232 7.59 -3.64 3.26
CA LEU A 232 8.42 -2.85 2.36
C LEU A 232 9.84 -3.43 2.22
N GLY A 233 10.43 -3.91 3.32
CA GLY A 233 11.75 -4.54 3.30
C GLY A 233 11.80 -5.90 2.58
N ASP A 234 10.70 -6.64 2.58
CA ASP A 234 10.61 -7.98 1.98
C ASP A 234 10.25 -7.96 0.49
N LEU A 235 9.49 -6.95 0.04
CA LEU A 235 8.94 -6.87 -1.32
C LEU A 235 9.97 -7.07 -2.43
N ASP A 236 11.15 -6.46 -2.31
CA ASP A 236 12.23 -6.60 -3.29
C ASP A 236 12.67 -8.07 -3.47
N SER A 237 12.81 -8.79 -2.35
CA SER A 237 13.22 -10.19 -2.35
C SER A 237 12.11 -11.06 -2.95
N HIS A 238 10.86 -10.86 -2.52
CA HIS A 238 9.71 -11.58 -3.06
C HIS A 238 9.58 -11.42 -4.58
N LEU A 239 9.64 -10.18 -5.08
CA LEU A 239 9.53 -9.87 -6.51
C LEU A 239 10.67 -10.48 -7.32
N TRP A 240 11.87 -10.57 -6.75
CA TRP A 240 13.02 -11.18 -7.39
C TRP A 240 12.88 -12.71 -7.45
N GLU A 241 12.62 -13.36 -6.31
CA GLU A 241 12.49 -14.82 -6.19
C GLU A 241 11.37 -15.39 -7.07
N HIS A 242 10.28 -14.63 -7.23
CA HIS A 242 9.10 -15.06 -7.96
C HIS A 242 8.98 -14.44 -9.36
N SER A 243 10.01 -13.74 -9.85
CA SER A 243 9.97 -12.96 -11.10
C SER A 243 9.43 -13.73 -12.31
N VAL A 244 9.65 -15.04 -12.39
CA VAL A 244 9.15 -15.92 -13.47
C VAL A 244 7.64 -16.16 -13.44
N LEU A 245 6.99 -15.97 -12.29
CA LEU A 245 5.54 -16.15 -12.10
C LEU A 245 4.78 -14.83 -12.18
N LEU A 246 5.47 -13.71 -11.98
CA LEU A 246 4.85 -12.40 -11.83
C LEU A 246 4.51 -11.76 -13.18
N THR A 247 3.53 -10.86 -13.15
CA THR A 247 3.15 -10.02 -14.28
C THR A 247 3.43 -8.55 -13.94
N ASP A 248 3.51 -7.71 -14.96
CA ASP A 248 3.62 -6.25 -14.75
C ASP A 248 2.46 -5.71 -13.91
N ALA A 249 1.28 -6.31 -13.98
CA ALA A 249 0.12 -5.93 -13.16
C ALA A 249 0.36 -6.20 -11.67
N ILE A 250 0.97 -7.34 -11.32
CA ILE A 250 1.32 -7.67 -9.94
C ILE A 250 2.40 -6.73 -9.41
N LEU A 251 3.41 -6.39 -10.23
CA LEU A 251 4.42 -5.38 -9.86
C LEU A 251 3.77 -4.02 -9.61
N ASP A 252 2.85 -3.64 -10.48
CA ASP A 252 2.06 -2.43 -10.36
C ASP A 252 1.26 -2.42 -9.04
N ASP A 253 0.65 -3.55 -8.64
CA ASP A 253 -0.06 -3.69 -7.36
C ASP A 253 0.91 -3.62 -6.16
N ALA A 254 2.09 -4.23 -6.27
CA ALA A 254 3.14 -4.11 -5.26
C ALA A 254 3.57 -2.64 -5.03
N VAL A 255 3.78 -1.88 -6.11
CA VAL A 255 4.08 -0.44 -6.03
C VAL A 255 2.94 0.34 -5.38
N TRP A 256 1.68 0.02 -5.71
CA TRP A 256 0.53 0.69 -5.09
C TRP A 256 0.43 0.43 -3.59
N HIS A 257 0.52 -0.83 -3.17
CA HIS A 257 0.44 -1.20 -1.77
C HIS A 257 1.63 -0.67 -0.98
N ALA A 258 2.83 -0.67 -1.54
CA ALA A 258 4.01 -0.04 -0.96
C ALA A 258 3.82 1.46 -0.74
N ARG A 259 3.33 2.19 -1.77
CA ARG A 259 3.04 3.62 -1.65
C ARG A 259 1.93 3.90 -0.64
N SER A 260 0.94 3.04 -0.54
CA SER A 260 -0.16 3.15 0.43
C SER A 260 0.37 2.96 1.85
N MET A 261 1.15 1.91 2.10
CA MET A 261 1.82 1.69 3.40
C MET A 261 2.71 2.88 3.77
N ALA A 262 3.51 3.38 2.83
CA ALA A 262 4.35 4.54 3.04
C ALA A 262 3.54 5.80 3.36
N ALA A 263 2.44 6.03 2.66
CA ALA A 263 1.55 7.15 2.92
C ALA A 263 0.96 7.12 4.33
N GLY A 264 0.45 5.97 4.77
CA GLY A 264 -0.11 5.86 6.10
C GLY A 264 0.94 6.02 7.20
N PHE A 265 2.16 5.49 7.01
CA PHE A 265 3.28 5.68 7.93
C PHE A 265 3.71 7.16 8.00
N TYR A 266 3.74 7.84 6.85
CA TYR A 266 4.09 9.26 6.77
C TYR A 266 3.06 10.14 7.49
N LEU A 267 1.76 9.93 7.27
CA LEU A 267 0.69 10.65 7.97
C LEU A 267 0.74 10.46 9.49
N MET A 268 1.04 9.24 9.95
CA MET A 268 1.26 8.98 11.38
C MET A 268 2.47 9.75 11.91
N THR A 269 3.54 9.85 11.12
CA THR A 269 4.75 10.59 11.50
C THR A 269 4.49 12.09 11.53
N GLU A 270 3.68 12.63 10.61
CA GLU A 270 3.23 14.03 10.64
C GLU A 270 2.54 14.36 11.97
N ALA A 271 1.65 13.48 12.44
CA ALA A 271 1.01 13.64 13.74
C ALA A 271 2.02 13.64 14.89
N ALA A 272 3.04 12.77 14.84
CA ALA A 272 4.11 12.76 15.84
C ALA A 272 4.95 14.04 15.80
N THR A 273 5.28 14.54 14.61
CA THR A 273 5.99 15.81 14.43
C THR A 273 5.19 16.97 15.01
N ALA A 274 3.88 17.04 14.72
CA ALA A 274 2.98 18.05 15.28
C ALA A 274 2.98 18.04 16.81
N ILE A 275 2.92 16.86 17.45
CA ILE A 275 3.01 16.71 18.91
C ILE A 275 4.37 17.21 19.43
N ALA A 276 5.47 16.84 18.76
CA ALA A 276 6.82 17.23 19.16
C ALA A 276 7.05 18.75 19.09
N THR A 277 6.50 19.41 18.06
CA THR A 277 6.64 20.85 17.85
C THR A 277 5.73 21.67 18.77
N ASP A 278 4.52 21.20 19.06
CA ASP A 278 3.62 21.89 20.00
C ASP A 278 4.20 21.92 21.43
N ALA A 279 4.86 20.83 21.84
CA ALA A 279 5.54 20.75 23.13
C ALA A 279 6.75 21.71 23.27
N THR A 280 7.34 22.17 22.17
CA THR A 280 8.57 22.99 22.18
C THR A 280 8.30 24.48 22.03
N ASP A 281 7.43 24.89 21.10
CA ASP A 281 7.30 26.30 20.71
C ASP A 281 5.92 26.92 20.99
N GLY A 282 4.95 26.15 21.49
CA GLY A 282 3.60 26.62 21.86
C GLY A 282 2.86 27.43 20.78
N SER A 283 3.35 27.37 19.54
CA SER A 283 2.85 28.17 18.42
C SER A 283 2.98 27.41 17.10
N ASN A 284 1.80 26.92 16.68
CA ASN A 284 1.34 26.66 15.32
C ASN A 284 1.68 25.32 14.64
N GLY A 285 0.58 24.68 14.21
CA GLY A 285 0.46 24.06 12.90
C GLY A 285 -0.86 23.30 12.78
N GLN A 286 -1.07 22.39 13.72
CA GLN A 286 -2.08 21.35 13.61
C GLN A 286 -2.84 21.22 14.93
N SER A 287 -4.18 21.25 14.88
CA SER A 287 -5.00 21.14 16.08
C SER A 287 -4.97 19.71 16.65
N SER A 288 -5.35 19.52 17.92
CA SER A 288 -5.55 18.17 18.47
C SER A 288 -6.55 17.35 17.64
N ALA A 289 -7.50 18.00 16.96
CA ALA A 289 -8.40 17.33 16.03
C ALA A 289 -7.66 16.81 14.79
N ASP A 290 -6.82 17.64 14.20
CA ASP A 290 -6.01 17.25 13.04
C ASP A 290 -5.05 16.11 13.36
N ILE A 291 -4.41 16.12 14.54
CA ILE A 291 -3.59 15.01 15.05
C ILE A 291 -4.43 13.72 15.12
N GLY A 292 -5.63 13.79 15.69
CA GLY A 292 -6.55 12.65 15.76
C GLY A 292 -6.93 12.11 14.37
N VAL A 293 -7.19 13.00 13.40
CA VAL A 293 -7.53 12.61 12.02
C VAL A 293 -6.34 11.98 11.31
N LEU A 294 -5.13 12.55 11.43
CA LEU A 294 -3.91 12.02 10.84
C LEU A 294 -3.58 10.61 11.35
N LEU A 295 -3.63 10.41 12.67
CA LEU A 295 -3.39 9.09 13.28
C LEU A 295 -4.41 8.08 12.76
N SER A 296 -5.71 8.42 12.83
CA SER A 296 -6.79 7.53 12.42
C SER A 296 -6.68 7.15 10.93
N THR A 297 -6.41 8.13 10.08
CA THR A 297 -6.27 7.93 8.63
C THR A 297 -5.01 7.14 8.30
N GLY A 298 -3.87 7.51 8.89
CA GLY A 298 -2.58 6.90 8.63
C GLY A 298 -2.55 5.41 9.03
N PHE A 299 -3.14 5.07 10.18
CA PHE A 299 -3.25 3.68 10.60
C PHE A 299 -4.27 2.88 9.78
N ALA A 300 -5.40 3.48 9.39
CA ALA A 300 -6.38 2.82 8.52
C ALA A 300 -5.77 2.45 7.16
N ILE A 301 -5.07 3.40 6.53
CA ILE A 301 -4.37 3.16 5.25
C ILE A 301 -3.34 2.05 5.39
N GLN A 302 -2.48 2.08 6.42
CA GLN A 302 -1.48 1.05 6.65
C GLN A 302 -2.10 -0.33 6.83
N ALA A 303 -3.17 -0.44 7.62
CA ALA A 303 -3.81 -1.71 7.91
C ALA A 303 -4.46 -2.32 6.66
N ILE A 304 -5.11 -1.51 5.83
CA ILE A 304 -5.73 -1.99 4.59
C ILE A 304 -4.70 -2.40 3.56
N ALA A 305 -3.66 -1.59 3.35
CA ALA A 305 -2.60 -1.92 2.40
C ALA A 305 -1.90 -3.24 2.77
N GLN A 306 -1.63 -3.45 4.06
CA GLN A 306 -1.07 -4.72 4.57
C GLN A 306 -2.04 -5.90 4.43
N GLY A 307 -3.35 -5.67 4.56
CA GLY A 307 -4.36 -6.71 4.38
C GLY A 307 -4.51 -7.15 2.92
N LEU A 308 -4.44 -6.20 1.98
CA LEU A 308 -4.62 -6.46 0.54
C LEU A 308 -3.35 -6.97 -0.14
N LEU A 309 -2.16 -6.55 0.32
CA LEU A 309 -0.88 -6.92 -0.29
C LEU A 309 -0.69 -8.44 -0.46
N PRO A 310 -0.96 -9.30 0.55
CA PRO A 310 -0.80 -10.74 0.38
C PRO A 310 -1.66 -11.29 -0.76
N ARG A 311 -2.90 -10.83 -0.87
CA ARG A 311 -3.85 -11.31 -1.89
C ARG A 311 -3.44 -10.88 -3.29
N ASP A 312 -3.00 -9.64 -3.44
CA ASP A 312 -2.75 -9.05 -4.75
C ASP A 312 -1.32 -9.35 -5.27
N VAL A 313 -0.37 -9.64 -4.37
CA VAL A 313 1.05 -9.75 -4.71
C VAL A 313 1.71 -11.08 -4.32
N TYR A 314 1.36 -11.65 -3.17
CA TYR A 314 2.05 -12.85 -2.65
C TYR A 314 1.34 -14.16 -3.00
N TRP A 315 0.01 -14.19 -2.95
CA TRP A 315 -0.78 -15.39 -3.23
C TRP A 315 -1.05 -15.52 -4.73
N ILE A 316 0.01 -15.81 -5.49
CA ILE A 316 -0.06 -15.93 -6.94
C ILE A 316 -0.85 -17.19 -7.32
N THR A 317 -2.08 -17.01 -7.80
CA THR A 317 -2.92 -18.11 -8.33
C THR A 317 -2.61 -18.43 -9.80
N GLU A 318 -3.17 -19.53 -10.32
CA GLU A 318 -3.02 -19.93 -11.72
C GLU A 318 -3.56 -18.88 -12.70
N GLU A 319 -4.62 -18.17 -12.30
CA GLU A 319 -5.27 -17.13 -13.11
C GLU A 319 -4.46 -15.83 -13.14
N MET A 320 -3.67 -15.56 -12.09
CA MET A 320 -2.88 -14.33 -11.94
C MET A 320 -1.49 -14.43 -12.56
N ARG A 321 -0.90 -15.63 -12.55
CA ARG A 321 0.50 -15.81 -12.95
C ARG A 321 0.74 -15.52 -14.42
N ALA A 322 1.99 -15.21 -14.75
CA ALA A 322 2.47 -15.12 -16.12
C ALA A 322 2.15 -16.43 -16.90
N PRO A 323 1.74 -16.33 -18.18
CA PRO A 323 1.49 -17.50 -19.00
C PRO A 323 2.72 -18.40 -19.06
N ARG A 324 2.51 -19.72 -19.00
CA ARG A 324 3.59 -20.67 -19.27
C ARG A 324 4.18 -20.37 -20.65
N GLN A 325 5.47 -20.04 -20.69
CA GLN A 325 6.20 -20.07 -21.95
C GLN A 325 6.07 -21.50 -22.49
N SER A 326 5.58 -21.64 -23.74
CA SER A 326 5.12 -22.93 -24.29
C SER A 326 6.16 -24.05 -24.12
N PRO A 327 5.71 -25.31 -23.99
CA PRO A 327 6.60 -26.41 -23.63
C PRO A 327 7.68 -26.60 -24.67
N VAL A 328 8.87 -26.96 -24.19
CA VAL A 328 9.97 -27.55 -24.96
C VAL A 328 9.41 -28.32 -26.15
N GLN A 329 9.67 -27.81 -27.35
CA GLN A 329 9.42 -28.54 -28.59
C GLN A 329 10.11 -29.89 -28.42
N PRO A 330 9.40 -31.04 -28.43
CA PRO A 330 10.06 -32.32 -28.31
C PRO A 330 11.11 -32.38 -29.40
N ALA A 331 12.36 -32.62 -28.99
CA ALA A 331 13.48 -32.73 -29.90
C ALA A 331 13.08 -33.69 -31.03
N ASN A 332 13.02 -33.13 -32.23
CA ASN A 332 12.91 -33.76 -33.53
C ASN A 332 13.19 -35.28 -33.48
N GLN A 333 12.16 -36.13 -33.34
CA GLN A 333 12.27 -37.59 -33.53
C GLN A 333 12.33 -37.94 -35.03
N ASN A 334 13.01 -37.13 -35.84
CA ASN A 334 13.39 -37.51 -37.19
C ASN A 334 14.76 -38.19 -37.13
N GLY A 335 14.76 -39.41 -36.62
CA GLY A 335 15.93 -40.29 -36.56
C GLY A 335 15.50 -41.74 -36.69
N ALA A 336 15.53 -42.23 -37.94
CA ALA A 336 15.51 -43.64 -38.35
C ALA A 336 14.17 -44.41 -38.26
N SER A 337 13.28 -44.15 -39.22
CA SER A 337 12.52 -45.23 -39.86
C SER A 337 13.48 -46.00 -40.78
N ASP A 338 14.15 -47.02 -40.25
CA ASP A 338 14.91 -47.99 -41.03
C ASP A 338 14.06 -49.26 -41.17
N THR A 339 13.21 -49.27 -42.21
CA THR A 339 12.46 -50.44 -42.63
C THR A 339 13.06 -50.99 -43.91
N SER A 340 13.48 -52.25 -43.83
CA SER A 340 13.47 -53.26 -44.90
C SER A 340 14.61 -53.26 -45.92
N SER A 341 15.46 -54.28 -45.83
CA SER A 341 15.40 -55.36 -46.83
C SER A 341 16.27 -56.56 -46.41
N GLU A 342 15.58 -57.66 -46.09
CA GLU A 342 16.10 -59.02 -46.23
C GLU A 342 16.73 -59.19 -47.62
N THR A 343 17.91 -59.82 -47.67
CA THR A 343 18.34 -60.57 -48.86
C THR A 343 18.94 -61.88 -48.40
N GLU A 344 18.17 -62.93 -48.64
CA GLU A 344 18.60 -64.33 -48.64
C GLU A 344 19.84 -64.50 -49.53
N THR A 345 20.87 -65.18 -49.02
CA THR A 345 21.89 -65.80 -49.86
C THR A 345 21.75 -67.31 -49.79
N PRO A 346 21.63 -68.01 -50.93
CA PRO A 346 21.55 -69.46 -50.95
C PRO A 346 22.94 -70.10 -50.88
N SER A 347 22.94 -71.25 -50.21
CA SER A 347 23.93 -72.33 -50.26
C SER A 347 24.53 -72.56 -51.67
N THR A 348 25.86 -72.71 -51.72
CA THR A 348 26.52 -73.68 -52.62
C THR A 348 27.84 -74.10 -51.99
N GLY A 349 28.00 -75.41 -51.82
CA GLY A 349 29.20 -76.00 -51.25
C GLY A 349 30.33 -76.17 -52.25
N GLN A 350 31.55 -76.28 -51.71
CA GLN A 350 32.48 -77.39 -51.91
C GLN A 350 33.48 -77.44 -50.76
#